data_AF-C5TD32-F1
#
_entry.id   AF-C5TD32-F1
#
_cell.length_a   1.000
_cell.length_b   1.000
_cell.length_c   1.000
_cell.angle_alpha   90.00
_cell.angle_beta   90.00
_cell.angle_gamma   90.00
#
_symmetry.space_group_name_H-M   'P 1'
#
loop_
_entity.id
_entity.type
_entity.pdbx_description
1 polymer ?
#
loop_
_entity_poly.entity_id
_entity_poly.type
_entity_poly.pdbx_seq_one_letter_code
_entity_poly.pdbx_strand_id
1 'polypeptide(L)'
;MNATRLAGTAGSITRVAGIEVGHFTDARRPTGCTVVMARQGAVGGVDVRGAAPGTRETDLLAPSNLVESVHAVMLAGGSAWGLEAATGAVRWLEERGVGFDVAVGRLPLVPAAVLF
;
A
#
# COMPACT_ATOMS: atom_id res chain seq x y z
N MET A 1 8.53 30.33 -24.25
CA MET A 1 8.28 29.94 -22.85
C MET A 1 9.30 28.87 -22.50
N ASN A 2 10.22 29.19 -21.58
CA ASN A 2 11.37 28.34 -21.26
C ASN A 2 10.93 27.06 -20.57
N ALA A 3 11.32 25.91 -21.15
CA ALA A 3 11.27 24.62 -20.49
C ALA A 3 12.23 24.65 -19.29
N THR A 4 11.70 24.85 -18.09
CA THR A 4 12.45 24.67 -16.86
C THR A 4 12.87 23.21 -16.77
N ARG A 5 14.17 22.95 -17.00
CA ARG A 5 14.80 21.64 -16.76
C ARG A 5 14.49 21.20 -15.34
N LEU A 6 13.73 20.11 -15.18
CA LEU A 6 13.63 19.36 -13.92
C LEU A 6 14.94 18.58 -13.70
N ALA A 7 16.04 19.29 -13.47
CA ALA A 7 17.29 18.70 -13.03
C ALA A 7 17.47 19.05 -11.55
N GLY A 8 17.37 18.06 -10.65
CA GLY A 8 17.78 18.27 -9.26
C GLY A 8 17.26 17.31 -8.19
N THR A 9 16.23 16.51 -8.45
CA THR A 9 15.74 15.54 -7.46
C THR A 9 15.35 14.24 -8.17
N ALA A 10 15.81 13.10 -7.66
CA ALA A 10 15.35 11.79 -8.13
C ALA A 10 13.82 11.72 -7.98
N GLY A 11 13.12 11.22 -8.99
CA GLY A 11 11.66 11.03 -8.95
C GLY A 11 11.26 10.22 -7.72
N SER A 12 10.21 10.64 -7.02
CA SER A 12 9.66 9.92 -5.87
C SER A 12 8.14 9.97 -5.90
N ILE A 13 7.49 8.88 -5.50
CA ILE A 13 6.03 8.80 -5.35
C ILE A 13 5.50 9.81 -4.32
N THR A 14 6.30 10.14 -3.29
CA THR A 14 5.95 11.13 -2.25
C THR A 14 5.90 12.57 -2.75
N ARG A 15 6.21 12.83 -4.03
CA ARG A 15 5.92 14.13 -4.65
C ARG A 15 4.42 14.35 -4.87
N VAL A 16 3.64 13.28 -4.91
CA VAL A 16 2.18 13.36 -4.88
C VAL A 16 1.78 13.71 -3.45
N ALA A 17 1.18 14.89 -3.27
CA ALA A 17 0.76 15.36 -1.95
C ALA A 17 -0.19 14.36 -1.28
N GLY A 18 0.04 14.10 0.01
CA GLY A 18 -0.75 13.13 0.79
C GLY A 18 -0.30 11.67 0.67
N ILE A 19 0.68 11.36 -0.19
CA ILE A 19 1.32 10.04 -0.23
C ILE A 19 2.53 10.01 0.71
N GLU A 20 2.51 9.05 1.63
CA GLU A 20 3.62 8.74 2.54
C GLU A 20 4.19 7.36 2.19
N VAL A 21 5.49 7.15 2.45
CA VAL A 21 6.14 5.85 2.25
C VAL A 21 6.98 5.50 3.48
N GLY A 22 6.86 4.25 3.92
CA GLY A 22 7.67 3.67 4.98
C GLY A 22 8.36 2.40 4.52
N HIS A 23 9.59 2.17 5.00
CA HIS A 23 10.36 0.97 4.70
C HIS A 23 10.88 0.34 5.99
N PHE A 24 10.91 -0.99 6.01
CA PHE A 24 11.67 -1.76 6.99
C PHE A 24 12.48 -2.83 6.28
N THR A 25 13.76 -2.96 6.65
CA THR A 25 14.65 -4.00 6.14
C THR A 25 15.14 -4.82 7.32
N ASP A 26 14.95 -6.14 7.27
CA ASP A 26 15.49 -7.04 8.28
C ASP A 26 16.98 -7.29 7.97
N ALA A 27 17.89 -6.73 8.77
CA ALA A 27 19.32 -6.87 8.51
C ALA A 27 19.85 -8.32 8.64
N ARG A 28 19.06 -9.25 9.21
CA ARG A 28 19.47 -10.65 9.45
C ARG A 28 19.36 -11.55 8.21
N ARG A 29 18.56 -11.15 7.21
CA ARG A 29 18.32 -11.91 5.96
C ARG A 29 17.82 -10.94 4.87
N PRO A 30 17.99 -11.21 3.57
CA PRO A 30 17.59 -10.26 2.52
C PRO A 30 16.05 -10.20 2.35
N THR A 31 15.36 -9.56 3.29
CA THR A 31 13.90 -9.34 3.25
C THR A 31 13.54 -8.01 3.93
N GLY A 32 12.28 -7.63 3.79
CA GLY A 32 11.74 -6.42 4.38
C GLY A 32 10.32 -6.17 3.88
N CYS A 33 9.84 -4.96 4.16
CA CYS A 33 8.57 -4.50 3.64
C CYS A 33 8.56 -3.00 3.37
N THR A 34 7.65 -2.60 2.49
CA THR A 34 7.40 -1.21 2.11
C THR A 34 5.90 -0.97 2.16
N VAL A 35 5.50 0.12 2.80
CA VAL A 35 4.12 0.60 2.78
C VAL A 35 4.05 1.92 2.03
N VAL A 36 3.07 2.04 1.14
CA VAL A 36 2.65 3.33 0.56
C VAL A 36 1.32 3.68 1.20
N MET A 37 1.22 4.84 1.85
CA MET A 37 0.02 5.24 2.59
C MET A 37 -0.62 6.50 2.01
N ALA A 38 -1.95 6.51 2.01
CA ALA A 38 -2.80 7.66 1.76
C ALA A 38 -3.78 7.78 2.94
N ARG A 39 -3.42 8.56 3.97
CA ARG A 39 -4.18 8.60 5.24
C ARG A 39 -5.64 9.02 5.08
N GLN A 40 -5.92 9.86 4.09
CA GLN A 40 -7.27 10.33 3.78
C GLN A 40 -8.01 9.41 2.80
N GLY A 41 -7.44 8.24 2.48
CA GLY A 41 -7.89 7.37 1.41
C GLY A 41 -7.38 7.84 0.05
N ALA A 42 -7.19 6.89 -0.86
CA ALA A 42 -6.96 7.14 -2.28
C ALA A 42 -7.74 6.11 -3.11
N VAL A 43 -8.26 6.55 -4.26
CA VAL A 43 -8.92 5.63 -5.21
C VAL A 43 -7.93 4.57 -5.64
N GLY A 44 -8.34 3.30 -5.52
CA GLY A 44 -7.48 2.14 -5.77
C GLY A 44 -7.93 1.32 -6.97
N GLY A 45 -6.97 0.63 -7.58
CA GLY A 45 -7.16 -0.36 -8.64
C GLY A 45 -5.94 -1.26 -8.71
N VAL A 46 -6.08 -2.48 -9.25
CA VAL A 46 -4.96 -3.42 -9.38
C VAL A 46 -5.04 -4.21 -10.69
N ASP A 47 -3.88 -4.44 -11.30
CA ASP A 47 -3.69 -5.36 -12.42
C ASP A 47 -2.59 -6.36 -12.05
N VAL A 48 -2.97 -7.63 -11.91
CA VAL A 48 -2.05 -8.72 -11.55
C VAL A 48 -1.73 -9.51 -12.81
N ARG A 49 -0.49 -9.33 -13.31
CA ARG A 49 -0.05 -9.92 -14.59
C ARG A 49 0.81 -11.17 -14.47
N GLY A 50 1.38 -11.43 -13.29
CA GLY A 50 2.18 -12.62 -13.04
C GLY A 50 1.32 -13.87 -12.87
N ALA A 51 1.81 -15.02 -13.35
CA ALA A 51 1.07 -16.29 -13.30
C ALA A 51 1.01 -16.94 -11.90
N ALA A 52 1.91 -16.55 -10.99
CA ALA A 52 1.98 -17.05 -9.62
C ALA A 52 1.92 -15.88 -8.62
N PRO A 53 0.76 -15.21 -8.48
CA PRO A 53 0.64 -14.07 -7.60
C PRO A 53 0.60 -14.49 -6.12
N GLY A 54 1.24 -13.68 -5.28
CA GLY A 54 0.97 -13.66 -3.85
C GLY A 54 0.35 -12.32 -3.51
N THR A 55 -0.95 -12.29 -3.26
CA THR A 55 -1.70 -11.07 -3.04
C THR A 55 -2.68 -11.20 -1.88
N ARG A 56 -3.07 -10.05 -1.32
CA ARG A 56 -4.14 -9.92 -0.33
C ARG A 56 -5.04 -8.77 -0.75
N GLU A 57 -6.35 -8.95 -0.56
CA GLU A 57 -7.34 -7.88 -0.72
C GLU A 57 -7.33 -7.22 -2.11
N THR A 58 -7.09 -8.01 -3.16
CA THR A 58 -7.16 -7.52 -4.55
C THR A 58 -8.60 -7.40 -5.04
N ASP A 59 -9.50 -8.29 -4.63
CA ASP A 59 -10.89 -8.31 -5.09
C ASP A 59 -11.64 -7.04 -4.71
N LEU A 60 -11.40 -6.45 -3.53
CA LEU A 60 -12.05 -5.20 -3.12
C LEU A 60 -11.72 -4.02 -4.05
N LEU A 61 -10.62 -4.09 -4.81
CA LEU A 61 -10.20 -3.05 -5.76
C LEU A 61 -10.91 -3.15 -7.11
N ALA A 62 -11.79 -4.15 -7.31
CA ALA A 62 -12.62 -4.20 -8.49
C ALA A 62 -13.61 -3.02 -8.49
N PRO A 63 -13.76 -2.26 -9.60
CA PRO A 63 -14.58 -1.05 -9.64
C PRO A 63 -16.09 -1.31 -9.46
N SER A 64 -16.53 -2.57 -9.49
CA SER A 64 -17.91 -2.97 -9.22
C SER A 64 -18.20 -3.20 -7.73
N ASN A 65 -17.17 -3.15 -6.86
CA ASN A 65 -17.31 -3.44 -5.44
C ASN A 65 -17.53 -2.16 -4.63
N LEU A 66 -17.94 -2.33 -3.36
CA LEU A 66 -18.32 -1.24 -2.46
C LEU A 66 -17.18 -0.27 -2.15
N VAL A 67 -15.93 -0.76 -2.16
CA VAL A 67 -14.78 0.01 -1.70
C VAL A 67 -14.28 0.93 -2.81
N GLU A 68 -14.42 2.24 -2.60
CA GLU A 68 -13.92 3.25 -3.54
C GLU A 68 -12.49 3.70 -3.20
N SER A 69 -12.04 3.55 -1.95
CA SER A 69 -10.74 4.03 -1.49
C SER A 69 -10.04 3.08 -0.53
N VAL A 70 -8.71 3.03 -0.64
CA VAL A 70 -7.82 2.29 0.26
C VAL A 70 -6.85 3.24 0.95
N HIS A 71 -6.32 2.80 2.09
CA HIS A 71 -5.56 3.67 2.99
C HIS A 71 -4.06 3.42 2.93
N ALA A 72 -3.68 2.20 2.51
CA ALA A 72 -2.32 1.83 2.26
C ALA A 72 -2.23 0.67 1.26
N VAL A 73 -1.06 0.51 0.65
CA VAL A 73 -0.67 -0.68 -0.11
C VAL A 73 0.62 -1.23 0.51
N MET A 74 0.67 -2.55 0.68
CA MET A 74 1.80 -3.23 1.29
C MET A 74 2.58 -4.08 0.30
N LEU A 75 3.90 -3.91 0.26
CA LEU A 75 4.83 -4.72 -0.52
C LEU A 75 5.80 -5.41 0.43
N ALA A 76 5.97 -6.73 0.32
CA ALA A 76 6.84 -7.46 1.22
C ALA A 76 7.63 -8.57 0.52
N GLY A 77 8.86 -8.82 1.00
CA GLY A 77 9.60 -10.03 0.68
C GLY A 77 9.10 -11.24 1.48
N GLY A 78 9.65 -12.41 1.20
CA GLY A 78 9.30 -13.64 1.92
C GLY A 78 8.15 -14.44 1.31
N SER A 79 7.81 -14.17 0.05
CA SER A 79 6.75 -14.86 -0.69
C SER A 79 5.43 -14.85 0.10
N ALA A 80 4.59 -15.90 -0.02
CA ALA A 80 3.27 -15.95 0.59
C ALA A 80 3.25 -15.62 2.10
N TRP A 81 4.29 -16.01 2.85
CA TRP A 81 4.42 -15.67 4.28
C TRP A 81 4.56 -14.16 4.53
N GLY A 82 5.10 -13.41 3.58
CA GLY A 82 5.24 -11.96 3.66
C GLY A 82 3.92 -11.20 3.69
N LEU A 83 2.80 -11.84 3.31
CA LEU A 83 1.47 -11.21 3.35
C LEU A 83 1.07 -10.83 4.78
N GLU A 84 1.63 -11.47 5.81
CA GLU A 84 1.43 -11.10 7.21
C GLU A 84 1.90 -9.67 7.54
N ALA A 85 2.80 -9.09 6.74
CA ALA A 85 3.20 -7.69 6.93
C ALA A 85 2.02 -6.72 6.77
N ALA A 86 1.02 -7.07 5.94
CA ALA A 86 -0.20 -6.28 5.79
C ALA A 86 -1.06 -6.28 7.07
N THR A 87 -1.09 -7.39 7.82
CA THR A 87 -1.78 -7.48 9.11
C THR A 87 -1.22 -6.46 10.11
N GLY A 88 0.11 -6.26 10.13
CA GLY A 88 0.74 -5.23 10.96
C GLY A 88 0.34 -3.81 10.56
N ALA A 89 0.27 -3.53 9.26
CA ALA A 89 -0.18 -2.23 8.74
C ALA A 89 -1.65 -1.95 9.08
N VAL A 90 -2.52 -2.95 8.96
CA VAL A 90 -3.94 -2.84 9.36
C VAL A 90 -4.05 -2.42 10.82
N ARG A 91 -3.39 -3.13 11.75
CA ARG A 91 -3.43 -2.80 13.18
C ARG A 91 -2.94 -1.38 13.47
N TRP A 92 -1.82 -0.99 12.83
CA TRP A 92 -1.24 0.33 13.03
C TRP A 92 -2.17 1.48 12.55
N LEU A 93 -2.88 1.27 11.45
CA LEU A 93 -3.86 2.21 10.91
C LEU A 93 -5.14 2.27 11.76
N GLU A 94 -5.61 1.12 12.23
CA GLU A 94 -6.77 1.00 13.12
C GLU A 94 -6.55 1.79 14.41
N GLU A 95 -5.39 1.62 15.07
CA GLU A 95 -4.97 2.38 16.26
C GLU A 95 -4.98 3.90 16.07
N ARG A 96 -4.91 4.35 14.81
CA ARG A 96 -4.87 5.77 14.42
C ARG A 96 -6.18 6.27 13.83
N GLY A 97 -7.23 5.45 13.83
CA GLY A 97 -8.52 5.79 13.26
C GLY A 97 -8.48 6.01 11.75
N VAL A 98 -7.51 5.41 11.05
CA VAL A 98 -7.38 5.52 9.59
C VAL A 98 -8.02 4.30 8.96
N GLY A 99 -9.12 4.50 8.23
CA GLY A 99 -9.83 3.39 7.60
C GLY A 99 -11.17 3.78 7.00
N PHE A 100 -11.74 2.83 6.25
CA PHE A 100 -13.06 2.94 5.65
C PHE A 100 -14.12 3.04 6.76
N ASP A 101 -15.05 3.97 6.61
CA ASP A 101 -16.12 4.17 7.59
C ASP A 101 -17.14 3.04 7.49
N VAL A 102 -17.21 2.19 8.52
CA VAL A 102 -18.22 1.12 8.61
C VAL A 102 -19.34 1.46 9.61
N ALA A 103 -19.53 2.74 9.92
CA ALA A 103 -20.47 3.31 10.90
C ALA A 103 -20.20 2.94 12.37
N VAL A 104 -19.65 1.77 12.65
CA VAL A 104 -19.28 1.31 14.01
C VAL A 104 -17.78 1.42 14.29
N GLY A 105 -17.00 1.88 13.30
CA GLY A 105 -15.55 1.98 13.40
C GLY A 105 -14.90 2.34 12.07
N ARG A 106 -13.56 2.38 12.09
CA ARG A 106 -12.72 2.59 10.91
C ARG A 106 -12.05 1.27 10.56
N LEU A 107 -12.37 0.72 9.39
CA LEU A 107 -11.78 -0.53 8.89
C LEU A 107 -10.64 -0.22 7.92
N PRO A 108 -9.36 -0.44 8.29
CA PRO A 108 -8.25 -0.20 7.38
C PRO A 108 -8.25 -1.22 6.25
N LEU A 109 -8.23 -0.74 5.01
CA LEU A 109 -8.16 -1.57 3.80
C LEU A 109 -6.75 -1.47 3.24
N VAL A 110 -6.02 -2.58 3.27
CA VAL A 110 -4.60 -2.64 2.94
C VAL A 110 -4.33 -3.79 1.95
N PRO A 111 -4.56 -3.56 0.65
CA PRO A 111 -4.13 -4.48 -0.39
C PRO A 111 -2.62 -4.74 -0.31
N ALA A 112 -2.21 -5.97 -0.60
CA ALA A 112 -0.80 -6.34 -0.54
C ALA A 112 -0.36 -7.22 -1.69
N ALA A 113 0.93 -7.14 -2.01
CA ALA A 113 1.62 -8.04 -2.93
C ALA A 113 2.99 -8.44 -2.35
N VAL A 114 3.41 -9.67 -2.65
CA VAL A 114 4.68 -10.21 -2.16
C VAL A 114 5.59 -10.67 -3.29
N LEU A 115 6.88 -10.74 -2.97
CA LEU A 115 7.93 -11.24 -3.85
C LEU A 115 8.78 -12.33 -3.15
N PHE A 116 9.28 -13.27 -3.96
CA PHE A 116 10.19 -14.34 -3.52
C PHE A 116 11.64 -13.84 -3.55
#